data_AF-A0A7X4EXH7-F1
#
_entry.id   AF-A0A7X4EXH7-F1
#
_cell.length_a   1.000
_cell.length_b   1.000
_cell.length_c   1.000
_cell.angle_alpha   90.00
_cell.angle_beta   90.00
_cell.angle_gamma   90.00
#
_symmetry.space_group_name_H-M   'P 1'
#
loop_
_entity.id
_entity.type
_entity.pdbx_description
1 polymer ?
#
loop_
_entity_poly.entity_id
_entity_poly.type
_entity_poly.pdbx_seq_one_letter_code
_entity_poly.pdbx_strand_id
1 'polypeptide(L)'
;MTVESLKVESLSLVDELILMLLDEKGGYFHQVPGWQLNCAVVGGVLAELSFRSRLDSDLTSLFVVDQSETGDPVLDPVLKEIADEPVQHTARYWVERLAPRAESIVDLTLDRLVERGILQHHEGDFWTPAPPVMHRQQYGMFEEDATDQFIKARIGNVIFADEVPEPRDVVIVCLVNTCDVFRLIFELDEAAEERIRFICQLDLIGRSIAAAVSENLVGPIRRHTALAKKIPTVSLTRLLRNPHVRDGNLNALFGSLAEEYGPVFQIRPPFSERMIFLAGLETNEWMQKRGRMYLRTRDYFGDFEKVYGAAGVLPALDGADHFRLRKFLSPAYSRTRLAGQLDELYSRGRAYMSTLAVGDSYRATSMSRAMVNAQLSPLFIGVDT
;
A
#
# COMPACT_ATOMS: atom_id res chain seq x y z
N MET A 1 41.62 -1.15 9.01
CA MET A 1 40.47 -1.88 8.42
C MET A 1 40.27 -1.29 7.04
N THR A 2 40.57 -2.08 6.02
CA THR A 2 40.61 -1.69 4.61
C THR A 2 39.21 -1.71 4.01
N VAL A 3 39.03 -0.91 2.95
CA VAL A 3 37.80 -0.50 2.25
C VAL A 3 36.85 -1.63 1.80
N GLU A 4 37.25 -2.90 1.96
CA GLU A 4 36.41 -4.09 1.74
C GLU A 4 35.61 -4.55 2.96
N SER A 5 35.89 -4.05 4.17
CA SER A 5 35.40 -4.65 5.42
C SER A 5 34.01 -4.20 5.89
N LEU A 6 33.26 -3.47 5.05
CA LEU A 6 31.87 -3.08 5.26
C LEU A 6 31.03 -3.45 4.01
N LYS A 7 31.29 -4.61 3.40
CA LYS A 7 30.23 -5.26 2.61
C LYS A 7 29.02 -5.33 3.54
N VAL A 8 27.99 -4.56 3.22
CA VAL A 8 26.58 -4.80 3.52
C VAL A 8 26.43 -6.22 4.08
N GLU A 9 26.29 -6.36 5.39
CA GLU A 9 25.94 -7.64 6.01
C GLU A 9 24.77 -8.20 5.20
N SER A 10 24.92 -9.41 4.65
CA SER A 10 24.12 -9.91 3.53
C SER A 10 22.63 -9.68 3.75
N LEU A 11 22.07 -8.72 3.04
CA LEU A 11 20.64 -8.47 3.05
C LEU A 11 19.92 -9.73 2.60
N SER A 12 18.85 -10.06 3.30
CA SER A 12 17.94 -11.11 2.86
C SER A 12 17.17 -10.62 1.63
N LEU A 13 16.63 -11.54 0.82
CA LEU A 13 15.73 -11.16 -0.27
C LEU A 13 14.49 -10.37 0.23
N VAL A 14 14.06 -10.63 1.46
CA VAL A 14 12.95 -9.89 2.08
C VAL A 14 13.39 -8.47 2.43
N ASP A 15 14.62 -8.30 2.95
CA ASP A 15 15.20 -6.99 3.24
C ASP A 15 15.24 -6.14 1.95
N GLU A 16 15.76 -6.72 0.86
CA GLU A 16 15.86 -6.03 -0.44
C GLU A 16 14.49 -5.72 -1.04
N LEU A 17 13.50 -6.63 -0.91
CA LEU A 17 12.13 -6.37 -1.33
C LEU A 17 11.53 -5.18 -0.57
N ILE A 18 11.66 -5.15 0.75
CA ILE A 18 11.13 -4.07 1.60
C ILE A 18 11.78 -2.73 1.24
N LEU A 19 13.09 -2.70 1.03
CA LEU A 19 13.79 -1.50 0.59
C LEU A 19 13.32 -1.02 -0.80
N MET A 20 13.16 -1.94 -1.76
CA MET A 20 12.61 -1.62 -3.09
C MET A 20 11.18 -1.06 -3.02
N LEU A 21 10.38 -1.49 -2.04
CA LEU A 21 9.02 -0.99 -1.85
C LEU A 21 8.98 0.38 -1.14
N LEU A 22 10.08 0.85 -0.55
CA LEU A 22 10.15 2.11 0.17
C LEU A 22 10.35 3.30 -0.80
N ASP A 23 9.45 4.27 -0.75
CA ASP A 23 9.62 5.56 -1.43
C ASP A 23 10.51 6.47 -0.57
N GLU A 24 11.76 6.67 -0.99
CA GLU A 24 12.75 7.54 -0.33
C GLU A 24 12.26 8.98 -0.17
N LYS A 25 11.47 9.51 -1.12
CA LYS A 25 11.01 10.90 -1.09
C LYS A 25 9.83 11.07 -0.16
N GLY A 26 8.98 10.04 -0.10
CA GLY A 26 7.77 10.01 0.69
C GLY A 26 7.97 9.46 2.10
N GLY A 27 9.00 8.65 2.34
CA GLY A 27 9.25 7.82 3.53
C GLY A 27 8.17 6.75 3.79
N TYR A 28 7.43 6.38 2.75
CA TYR A 28 6.31 5.45 2.84
C TYR A 28 6.44 4.35 1.79
N PHE A 29 5.84 3.20 2.04
CA PHE A 29 5.77 2.13 1.06
C PHE A 29 4.89 2.49 -0.15
N HIS A 30 5.31 2.05 -1.33
CA HIS A 30 4.48 2.01 -2.53
C HIS A 30 3.20 1.21 -2.25
N GLN A 31 2.08 1.65 -2.84
CA GLN A 31 0.77 1.03 -2.60
C GLN A 31 0.64 -0.28 -3.37
N VAL A 32 0.81 -1.39 -2.66
CA VAL A 32 0.70 -2.74 -3.21
C VAL A 32 -0.57 -3.42 -2.71
N PRO A 33 -1.27 -4.19 -3.55
CA PRO A 33 -2.32 -5.08 -3.08
C PRO A 33 -1.88 -6.02 -1.95
N GLY A 34 -2.66 -6.06 -0.87
CA GLY A 34 -2.30 -6.83 0.32
C GLY A 34 -2.02 -8.32 0.04
N TRP A 35 -2.79 -8.96 -0.85
CA TRP A 35 -2.52 -10.35 -1.22
C TRP A 35 -1.21 -10.51 -2.00
N GLN A 36 -0.98 -9.65 -2.99
CA GLN A 36 0.23 -9.61 -3.82
C GLN A 36 1.47 -9.37 -2.96
N LEU A 37 1.42 -8.39 -2.06
CA LEU A 37 2.49 -8.11 -1.09
C LEU A 37 2.75 -9.34 -0.21
N ASN A 38 1.69 -9.95 0.32
CA ASN A 38 1.82 -11.12 1.16
C ASN A 38 2.49 -12.30 0.43
N CYS A 39 2.09 -12.55 -0.82
CA CYS A 39 2.71 -13.57 -1.66
C CYS A 39 4.17 -13.25 -1.98
N ALA A 40 4.50 -11.99 -2.26
CA ALA A 40 5.87 -11.57 -2.55
C ALA A 40 6.77 -11.70 -1.32
N VAL A 41 6.33 -11.26 -0.14
CA VAL A 41 7.08 -11.38 1.12
C VAL A 41 7.36 -12.83 1.46
N VAL A 42 6.34 -13.69 1.41
CA VAL A 42 6.51 -15.13 1.68
C VAL A 42 7.36 -15.80 0.60
N GLY A 43 7.18 -15.41 -0.66
CA GLY A 43 8.01 -15.85 -1.77
C GLY A 43 9.49 -15.53 -1.56
N GLY A 44 9.79 -14.33 -1.05
CA GLY A 44 11.14 -13.91 -0.66
C GLY A 44 11.72 -14.78 0.46
N VAL A 45 10.92 -15.14 1.46
CA VAL A 45 11.35 -16.07 2.53
C VAL A 45 11.69 -17.45 1.98
N LEU A 46 10.82 -18.02 1.13
CA LEU A 46 11.06 -19.35 0.54
C LEU A 46 12.31 -19.35 -0.36
N ALA A 47 12.49 -18.29 -1.16
CA ALA A 47 13.67 -18.13 -1.99
C ALA A 47 14.94 -17.95 -1.16
N GLU A 48 14.90 -17.17 -0.07
CA GLU A 48 16.05 -16.98 0.82
C GLU A 48 16.45 -18.30 1.49
N LEU A 49 15.47 -19.10 1.92
CA LEU A 49 15.70 -20.45 2.46
C LEU A 49 16.31 -21.39 1.41
N SER A 50 15.90 -21.27 0.14
CA SER A 50 16.51 -22.01 -0.98
C SER A 50 17.96 -21.61 -1.22
N PHE A 51 18.26 -20.30 -1.24
CA PHE A 51 19.64 -19.80 -1.36
C PHE A 51 20.53 -20.20 -0.18
N ARG A 52 19.96 -20.41 1.01
CA ARG A 52 20.66 -20.95 2.19
C ARG A 52 20.71 -22.48 2.21
N SER A 53 20.31 -23.16 1.13
CA SER A 53 20.30 -24.62 0.99
C SER A 53 19.49 -25.33 2.08
N ARG A 54 18.44 -24.67 2.60
CA ARG A 54 17.50 -25.27 3.56
C ARG A 54 16.32 -25.91 2.85
N LEU A 55 15.87 -25.28 1.76
CA LEU A 55 14.80 -25.78 0.91
C LEU A 55 15.33 -26.02 -0.50
N ASP A 56 14.64 -26.90 -1.22
CA ASP A 56 14.76 -27.03 -2.66
C ASP A 56 13.37 -27.30 -3.24
N SER A 57 13.20 -27.05 -4.53
CA SER A 57 11.92 -27.17 -5.20
C SER A 57 12.06 -27.65 -6.62
N ASP A 58 11.17 -28.54 -7.02
CA ASP A 58 10.94 -28.91 -8.41
C ASP A 58 9.58 -28.38 -8.91
N LEU A 59 9.20 -28.74 -10.13
CA LEU A 59 7.94 -28.30 -10.75
C LEU A 59 6.68 -28.77 -10.00
N THR A 60 6.80 -29.74 -9.09
CA THR A 60 5.70 -30.47 -8.46
C THR A 60 5.69 -30.36 -6.94
N SER A 61 6.82 -30.12 -6.30
CA SER A 61 6.96 -30.16 -4.85
C SER A 61 8.09 -29.27 -4.35
N LEU A 62 7.91 -28.75 -3.15
CA LEU A 62 8.94 -28.09 -2.34
C LEU A 62 9.27 -29.02 -1.19
N PHE A 63 10.57 -29.29 -0.98
CA PHE A 63 11.05 -30.22 0.04
C PHE A 63 12.18 -29.61 0.85
N VAL A 64 12.32 -30.09 2.08
CA VAL A 64 13.34 -29.65 3.03
C VAL A 64 14.63 -30.41 2.78
N VAL A 65 15.73 -29.69 2.56
CA VAL A 65 17.09 -30.23 2.39
C VAL A 65 17.81 -30.31 3.73
N ASP A 66 17.68 -29.26 4.54
CA ASP A 66 18.31 -29.16 5.86
C ASP A 66 17.37 -28.43 6.83
N GLN A 67 17.16 -29.04 8.01
CA GLN A 67 16.30 -28.53 9.08
C GLN A 67 17.06 -27.67 10.12
N SER A 68 18.37 -27.50 9.95
CA SER A 68 19.15 -26.67 10.87
C SER A 68 18.68 -25.22 10.86
N GLU A 69 18.54 -24.65 12.06
CA GLU A 69 18.16 -23.25 12.24
C GLU A 69 19.15 -22.33 11.50
N THR A 70 18.59 -21.33 10.82
CA THR A 70 19.36 -20.32 10.07
C THR A 70 19.86 -19.19 10.97
N GLY A 71 19.33 -19.10 12.20
CA GLY A 71 19.58 -17.99 13.13
C GLY A 71 18.78 -16.74 12.78
N ASP A 72 17.89 -16.82 11.80
CA ASP A 72 17.06 -15.72 11.34
C ASP A 72 15.61 -15.91 11.83
N PRO A 73 15.08 -15.02 12.70
CA PRO A 73 13.76 -15.17 13.29
C PRO A 73 12.61 -15.05 12.28
N VAL A 74 12.87 -14.54 11.07
CA VAL A 74 11.90 -14.51 9.96
C VAL A 74 11.85 -15.84 9.23
N LEU A 75 13.00 -16.50 9.04
CA LEU A 75 13.11 -17.72 8.24
C LEU A 75 12.81 -18.98 9.05
N ASP A 76 13.29 -19.06 10.30
CA ASP A 76 13.23 -20.28 11.12
C ASP A 76 11.80 -20.77 11.42
N PRO A 77 10.82 -19.89 11.75
CA PRO A 77 9.44 -20.31 11.96
C PRO A 77 8.76 -20.86 10.69
N VAL A 78 9.19 -20.41 9.51
CA VAL A 78 8.69 -20.91 8.22
C VAL A 78 9.34 -22.25 7.89
N LEU A 79 10.66 -22.37 8.05
CA LEU A 79 11.38 -23.63 7.85
C LEU A 79 10.81 -24.74 8.74
N LYS A 80 10.55 -24.43 10.02
CA LYS A 80 9.95 -25.39 10.96
C LYS A 80 8.56 -25.86 10.52
N GLU A 81 7.68 -24.96 10.09
CA GLU A 81 6.34 -25.36 9.64
C GLU A 81 6.40 -26.26 8.40
N ILE A 82 7.33 -26.00 7.48
CA ILE A 82 7.51 -26.84 6.29
C ILE A 82 8.09 -28.21 6.67
N ALA A 83 9.04 -28.24 7.62
CA ALA A 83 9.66 -29.47 8.09
C ALA A 83 8.71 -30.36 8.89
N ASP A 84 7.76 -29.78 9.63
CA ASP A 84 6.77 -30.49 10.44
C ASP A 84 5.62 -31.09 9.60
N GLU A 85 5.46 -30.70 8.33
CA GLU A 85 4.39 -31.19 7.45
C GLU A 85 4.79 -32.51 6.76
N PRO A 86 4.08 -33.61 7.02
CA PRO A 86 4.41 -34.92 6.46
C PRO A 86 4.12 -35.04 4.96
N VAL A 87 3.23 -34.20 4.42
CA VAL A 87 2.82 -34.24 3.01
C VAL A 87 3.62 -33.22 2.21
N GLN A 88 4.25 -33.69 1.13
CA GLN A 88 4.92 -32.78 0.19
C GLN A 88 3.88 -31.96 -0.59
N HIS A 89 4.14 -30.66 -0.66
CA HIS A 89 3.27 -29.70 -1.34
C HIS A 89 4.08 -28.82 -2.29
N THR A 90 3.39 -28.22 -3.25
CA THR A 90 4.00 -27.28 -4.21
C THR A 90 4.50 -26.02 -3.51
N ALA A 91 5.48 -25.33 -4.10
CA ALA A 91 5.90 -24.01 -3.63
C ALA A 91 4.71 -23.02 -3.55
N ARG A 92 3.80 -23.10 -4.51
CA ARG A 92 2.56 -22.33 -4.52
C ARG A 92 1.70 -22.55 -3.27
N TYR A 93 1.47 -23.79 -2.89
CA TYR A 93 0.68 -24.11 -1.68
C TYR A 93 1.30 -23.44 -0.45
N TRP A 94 2.62 -23.48 -0.31
CA TRP A 94 3.32 -22.85 0.79
C TRP A 94 3.18 -21.33 0.77
N VAL A 95 3.31 -20.69 -0.41
CA VAL A 95 3.06 -19.25 -0.57
C VAL A 95 1.65 -18.88 -0.09
N GLU A 96 0.62 -19.58 -0.56
CA GLU A 96 -0.78 -19.28 -0.19
C GLU A 96 -1.06 -19.57 1.29
N ARG A 97 -0.50 -20.66 1.82
CA ARG A 97 -0.68 -21.08 3.22
C ARG A 97 -0.04 -20.12 4.21
N LEU A 98 1.14 -19.61 3.87
CA LEU A 98 1.96 -18.74 4.72
C LEU A 98 1.68 -17.26 4.49
N ALA A 99 1.00 -16.87 3.39
CA ALA A 99 0.62 -15.47 3.11
C ALA A 99 0.03 -14.70 4.30
N PRO A 100 -0.82 -15.29 5.18
CA PRO A 100 -1.31 -14.59 6.37
C PRO A 100 -0.24 -14.20 7.40
N ARG A 101 0.97 -14.78 7.35
CA ARG A 101 2.11 -14.44 8.21
C ARG A 101 2.95 -13.28 7.66
N ALA A 102 2.71 -12.86 6.42
CA ALA A 102 3.52 -11.84 5.77
C ALA A 102 3.59 -10.54 6.59
N GLU A 103 2.50 -10.12 7.24
CA GLU A 103 2.49 -8.94 8.09
C GLU A 103 3.54 -9.02 9.22
N SER A 104 3.56 -10.13 9.96
CA SER A 104 4.59 -10.33 11.01
C SER A 104 6.01 -10.41 10.46
N ILE A 105 6.17 -10.91 9.23
CA ILE A 105 7.47 -10.97 8.55
C ILE A 105 7.93 -9.55 8.18
N VAL A 106 7.04 -8.71 7.66
CA VAL A 106 7.32 -7.31 7.33
C VAL A 106 7.74 -6.54 8.59
N ASP A 107 6.98 -6.67 9.69
CA ASP A 107 7.28 -5.99 10.96
C ASP A 107 8.67 -6.37 11.47
N LEU A 108 8.99 -7.68 11.54
CA LEU A 108 10.30 -8.16 11.96
C LEU A 108 11.44 -7.72 11.04
N THR A 109 11.17 -7.60 9.74
CA THR A 109 12.15 -7.13 8.75
C THR A 109 12.43 -5.64 8.95
N LEU A 110 11.39 -4.83 9.17
CA LEU A 110 11.51 -3.41 9.44
C LEU A 110 12.28 -3.13 10.72
N ASP A 111 11.95 -3.84 11.81
CA ASP A 111 12.66 -3.73 13.08
C ASP A 111 14.15 -4.04 12.91
N ARG A 112 14.48 -5.12 12.20
CA ARG A 112 15.87 -5.50 11.90
C ARG A 112 16.60 -4.46 11.05
N LEU A 113 15.95 -3.90 10.04
CA LEU A 113 16.55 -2.86 9.20
C LEU A 113 16.82 -1.58 10.00
N VAL A 114 16.00 -1.29 11.01
CA VAL A 114 16.23 -0.20 11.97
C VAL A 114 17.38 -0.53 12.93
N GLU A 115 17.43 -1.74 13.48
CA GLU A 115 18.52 -2.21 14.35
C GLU A 115 19.89 -2.16 13.64
N ARG A 116 19.92 -2.48 12.35
CA ARG A 116 21.11 -2.41 11.49
C ARG A 116 21.49 -0.98 11.09
N GLY A 117 20.68 0.03 11.44
CA GLY A 117 20.91 1.41 11.07
C GLY A 117 20.78 1.68 9.57
N ILE A 118 20.02 0.85 8.84
CA ILE A 118 19.71 1.05 7.42
C ILE A 118 18.46 1.94 7.29
N LEU A 119 17.48 1.71 8.15
CA LEU A 119 16.27 2.53 8.27
C LEU A 119 16.21 3.26 9.61
N GLN A 120 15.44 4.34 9.64
CA GLN A 120 15.05 5.04 10.85
C GLN A 120 13.51 5.02 10.95
N HIS A 121 13.00 4.61 12.10
CA HIS A 121 11.57 4.66 12.42
C HIS A 121 11.18 5.99 13.06
N HIS A 122 10.04 6.54 12.67
CA HIS A 122 9.46 7.76 13.24
C HIS A 122 8.00 7.51 13.64
N GLU A 123 7.42 8.43 14.43
CA GLU A 123 6.03 8.32 14.88
C GLU A 123 5.04 8.24 13.69
N GLY A 124 4.06 7.33 13.79
CA GLY A 124 3.04 7.11 12.76
C GLY A 124 3.40 6.03 11.73
N ASP A 125 4.20 5.03 12.12
CA ASP A 125 4.65 3.91 11.26
C ASP A 125 5.28 4.44 9.97
N PHE A 126 6.29 5.28 10.16
CA PHE A 126 7.01 5.98 9.10
C PHE A 126 8.47 5.55 9.11
N TRP A 127 9.03 5.20 7.94
CA TRP A 127 10.41 4.77 7.81
C TRP A 127 11.13 5.59 6.75
N THR A 128 12.32 6.07 7.07
CA THR A 128 13.21 6.71 6.10
C THR A 128 14.54 5.98 6.07
N PRO A 129 15.31 6.07 4.97
CA PRO A 129 16.72 5.71 5.01
C PRO A 129 17.41 6.42 6.17
N ALA A 130 18.22 5.68 6.93
CA ALA A 130 19.02 6.27 7.98
C ALA A 130 20.09 7.19 7.36
N PRO A 131 20.38 8.36 7.95
CA PRO A 131 21.44 9.22 7.46
C PRO A 131 22.80 8.50 7.55
N PRO A 132 23.69 8.68 6.56
CA PRO A 132 25.00 8.01 6.55
C PRO A 132 25.79 8.38 7.81
N VAL A 133 26.35 7.37 8.48
CA VAL A 133 27.18 7.57 9.67
C VAL A 133 28.53 8.12 9.22
N MET A 134 28.72 9.43 9.35
CA MET A 134 29.99 10.09 9.06
C MET A 134 31.09 9.61 10.02
N HIS A 135 31.87 8.61 9.62
CA HIS A 135 33.09 8.24 10.34
C HIS A 135 34.23 9.21 9.99
N ARG A 136 34.71 9.97 10.98
CA ARG A 136 35.92 10.79 10.84
C ARG A 136 37.16 9.89 10.83
N GLN A 137 37.58 9.43 9.65
CA GLN A 137 38.96 8.98 9.43
C GLN A 137 39.82 10.11 8.85
N GLN A 138 41.09 10.14 9.24
CA GLN A 138 41.99 11.28 9.08
C GLN A 138 42.39 11.66 7.64
N TYR A 139 41.88 11.00 6.60
CA TYR A 139 42.15 11.37 5.20
C TYR A 139 40.96 11.00 4.31
N GLY A 140 40.27 12.02 3.78
CA GLY A 140 39.29 11.88 2.69
C GLY A 140 37.87 11.56 3.13
N MET A 141 36.91 12.35 2.64
CA MET A 141 35.47 12.06 2.76
C MET A 141 35.11 11.03 1.68
N PHE A 142 34.47 9.93 2.06
CA PHE A 142 33.74 9.07 1.14
C PHE A 142 32.29 9.01 1.62
N GLU A 143 31.35 9.29 0.73
CA GLU A 143 29.94 9.00 0.92
C GLU A 143 29.77 7.48 0.83
N GLU A 144 29.24 6.84 1.86
CA GLU A 144 28.62 5.53 1.70
C GLU A 144 27.26 5.78 1.03
N ASP A 145 27.13 5.34 -0.23
CA ASP A 145 25.86 5.36 -0.96
C ASP A 145 24.77 4.69 -0.11
N ALA A 146 23.61 5.33 0.00
CA ALA A 146 22.47 4.80 0.71
C ALA A 146 22.14 3.40 0.15
N THR A 147 22.11 2.38 1.00
CA THR A 147 21.99 0.95 0.61
C THR A 147 20.82 0.64 -0.34
N ASP A 148 19.74 1.41 -0.26
CA ASP A 148 18.58 1.31 -1.16
C ASP A 148 18.89 1.75 -2.60
N GLN A 149 19.69 2.82 -2.78
CA GLN A 149 20.11 3.29 -4.10
C GLN A 149 21.00 2.25 -4.81
N PHE A 150 21.77 1.47 -4.04
CA PHE A 150 22.55 0.37 -4.58
C PHE A 150 21.67 -0.73 -5.18
N ILE A 151 20.59 -1.12 -4.50
CA ILE A 151 19.66 -2.16 -4.98
C ILE A 151 18.92 -1.68 -6.23
N LYS A 152 18.38 -0.45 -6.20
CA LYS A 152 17.69 0.15 -7.36
C LYS A 152 18.61 0.28 -8.57
N ALA A 153 19.86 0.70 -8.37
CA ALA A 153 20.85 0.76 -9.44
C ALA A 153 21.19 -0.63 -10.00
N ARG A 154 21.42 -1.62 -9.13
CA ARG A 154 21.71 -3.01 -9.51
C ARG A 154 20.59 -3.61 -10.35
N ILE A 155 19.34 -3.50 -9.88
CA ILE A 155 18.16 -3.99 -10.60
C ILE A 155 17.89 -3.17 -11.88
N GLY A 156 18.14 -1.86 -11.84
CA GLY A 156 18.06 -0.99 -13.01
C GLY A 156 19.00 -1.45 -14.13
N ASN A 157 20.26 -1.77 -13.83
CA ASN A 157 21.22 -2.25 -14.81
C ASN A 157 20.79 -3.60 -15.43
N VAL A 158 20.27 -4.52 -14.62
CA VAL A 158 19.72 -5.81 -15.08
C VAL A 158 18.56 -5.62 -16.08
N ILE A 159 17.73 -4.59 -15.87
CA ILE A 159 16.56 -4.31 -16.72
C ILE A 159 16.96 -3.53 -17.99
N PHE A 160 17.79 -2.49 -17.87
CA PHE A 160 18.05 -1.54 -18.95
C PHE A 160 19.37 -1.77 -19.71
N ALA A 161 20.38 -2.36 -19.08
CA ALA A 161 21.72 -2.54 -19.66
C ALA A 161 21.96 -3.96 -20.22
N ASP A 162 20.92 -4.81 -20.29
CA ASP A 162 20.95 -6.20 -20.75
C ASP A 162 22.05 -7.06 -20.08
N GLU A 163 22.43 -6.70 -18.84
CA GLU A 163 23.36 -7.48 -18.03
C GLU A 163 22.75 -8.86 -17.71
N VAL A 164 23.62 -9.86 -17.57
CA VAL A 164 23.20 -11.21 -17.18
C VAL A 164 22.82 -11.19 -15.69
N PRO A 165 21.54 -11.40 -15.34
CA PRO A 165 21.09 -11.29 -13.96
C PRO A 165 21.68 -12.40 -13.09
N GLU A 166 22.10 -12.06 -11.88
CA GLU A 166 22.41 -13.08 -10.88
C GLU A 166 21.12 -13.76 -10.39
N PRO A 167 21.18 -15.02 -9.90
CA PRO A 167 19.99 -15.72 -9.42
C PRO A 167 19.17 -14.93 -8.38
N ARG A 168 19.84 -14.17 -7.50
CA ARG A 168 19.17 -13.29 -6.52
C ARG A 168 18.43 -12.14 -7.19
N ASP A 169 19.01 -11.51 -8.21
CA ASP A 169 18.38 -10.42 -8.95
C ASP A 169 17.14 -10.91 -9.71
N VAL A 170 17.20 -12.12 -10.29
CA VAL A 170 16.03 -12.73 -10.94
C VAL A 170 14.86 -12.83 -9.96
N VAL A 171 15.11 -13.30 -8.74
CA VAL A 171 14.07 -13.42 -7.72
C VAL A 171 13.53 -12.06 -7.32
N ILE A 172 14.40 -11.08 -7.01
CA ILE A 172 13.96 -9.72 -6.66
C ILE A 172 13.09 -9.12 -7.77
N VAL A 173 13.49 -9.28 -9.04
CA VAL A 173 12.69 -8.83 -10.17
C VAL A 173 11.32 -9.50 -10.18
N CYS A 174 11.24 -10.81 -9.94
CA CYS A 174 9.95 -11.52 -9.83
C CYS A 174 9.07 -10.98 -8.69
N LEU A 175 9.66 -10.75 -7.51
CA LEU A 175 8.94 -10.27 -6.32
C LEU A 175 8.38 -8.86 -6.54
N VAL A 176 9.22 -7.96 -7.04
CA VAL A 176 8.86 -6.55 -7.29
C VAL A 176 7.85 -6.46 -8.45
N ASN A 177 7.99 -7.30 -9.49
CA ASN A 177 7.02 -7.39 -10.58
C ASN A 177 5.64 -7.84 -10.08
N THR A 178 5.60 -8.81 -9.16
CA THR A 178 4.36 -9.30 -8.56
C THR A 178 3.61 -8.20 -7.80
N CYS A 179 4.35 -7.27 -7.21
CA CYS A 179 3.80 -6.12 -6.51
C CYS A 179 3.28 -5.00 -7.43
N ASP A 180 3.51 -5.07 -8.75
CA ASP A 180 3.13 -4.04 -9.74
C ASP A 180 3.71 -2.64 -9.43
N VAL A 181 4.92 -2.59 -8.83
CA VAL A 181 5.56 -1.32 -8.41
C VAL A 181 6.64 -0.83 -9.35
N PHE A 182 7.07 -1.62 -10.34
CA PHE A 182 8.19 -1.23 -11.21
C PHE A 182 7.96 0.09 -11.94
N ARG A 183 6.73 0.37 -12.38
CA ARG A 183 6.36 1.64 -13.03
C ARG A 183 6.41 2.85 -12.09
N LEU A 184 6.44 2.62 -10.78
CA LEU A 184 6.58 3.67 -9.76
C LEU A 184 8.05 3.97 -9.45
N ILE A 185 8.92 2.97 -9.65
CA ILE A 185 10.35 3.03 -9.33
C ILE A 185 11.17 3.47 -10.57
N PHE A 186 10.84 2.94 -11.74
CA PHE A 186 11.54 3.19 -12.99
C PHE A 186 10.60 3.72 -14.08
N GLU A 187 11.15 4.51 -14.99
CA GLU A 187 10.50 4.86 -16.25
C GLU A 187 10.64 3.69 -17.21
N LEU A 188 9.58 2.90 -17.36
CA LEU A 188 9.59 1.70 -18.20
C LEU A 188 9.11 2.01 -19.62
N ASP A 189 9.85 1.53 -20.61
CA ASP A 189 9.41 1.41 -22.01
C ASP A 189 9.00 -0.03 -22.33
N GLU A 190 8.51 -0.27 -23.55
CA GLU A 190 8.03 -1.59 -23.99
C GLU A 190 9.15 -2.66 -23.94
N ALA A 191 10.39 -2.27 -24.25
CA ALA A 191 11.55 -3.15 -24.20
C ALA A 191 11.89 -3.56 -22.76
N ALA A 192 11.85 -2.63 -21.81
CA ALA A 192 12.06 -2.92 -20.39
C ALA A 192 10.96 -3.84 -19.84
N GLU A 193 9.69 -3.64 -20.24
CA GLU A 193 8.58 -4.52 -19.85
C GLU A 193 8.73 -5.94 -20.42
N GLU A 194 9.22 -6.08 -21.66
CA GLU A 194 9.58 -7.37 -22.23
C GLU A 194 10.74 -8.04 -21.48
N ARG A 195 11.77 -7.27 -21.15
CA ARG A 195 12.92 -7.76 -20.39
C ARG A 195 12.52 -8.26 -19.00
N ILE A 196 11.70 -7.51 -18.27
CA ILE A 196 11.17 -7.92 -16.96
C ILE A 196 10.39 -9.24 -17.09
N ARG A 197 9.49 -9.34 -18.08
CA ARG A 197 8.73 -10.57 -18.34
C ARG A 197 9.64 -11.76 -18.65
N PHE A 198 10.69 -11.55 -19.43
CA PHE A 198 11.69 -12.58 -19.74
C PHE A 198 12.44 -13.04 -18.49
N ILE A 199 12.94 -12.10 -17.67
CA ILE A 199 13.65 -12.41 -16.41
C ILE A 199 12.74 -13.23 -15.49
N CYS A 200 11.46 -12.85 -15.37
CA CYS A 200 10.50 -13.58 -14.53
C CYS A 200 10.26 -15.04 -14.96
N GLN A 201 10.57 -15.39 -16.21
CA GLN A 201 10.44 -16.78 -16.69
C GLN A 201 11.63 -17.65 -16.28
N LEU A 202 12.76 -17.07 -15.87
CA LEU A 202 13.99 -17.79 -15.54
C LEU A 202 13.91 -18.55 -14.20
N ASP A 203 13.08 -18.10 -13.26
CA ASP A 203 13.02 -18.66 -11.90
C ASP A 203 11.73 -19.46 -11.61
N LEU A 204 11.89 -20.60 -10.91
CA LEU A 204 10.79 -21.50 -10.57
C LEU A 204 9.94 -20.96 -9.41
N ILE A 205 10.57 -20.32 -8.42
CA ILE A 205 9.87 -19.75 -7.26
C ILE A 205 9.06 -18.53 -7.73
N GLY A 206 9.65 -17.66 -8.55
CA GLY A 206 9.00 -16.52 -9.20
C GLY A 206 7.76 -16.92 -10.00
N ARG A 207 7.84 -18.00 -10.80
CA ARG A 207 6.66 -18.56 -11.49
C ARG A 207 5.58 -19.04 -10.52
N SER A 208 5.97 -19.65 -9.40
CA SER A 208 5.03 -20.13 -8.39
C SER A 208 4.32 -18.98 -7.68
N ILE A 209 5.03 -17.88 -7.40
CA ILE A 209 4.46 -16.65 -6.82
C ILE A 209 3.50 -15.99 -7.80
N ALA A 210 3.89 -15.86 -9.07
CA ALA A 210 3.02 -15.32 -10.12
C ALA A 210 1.72 -16.14 -10.26
N ALA A 211 1.81 -17.48 -10.18
CA ALA A 211 0.65 -18.37 -10.19
C ALA A 211 -0.24 -18.21 -8.94
N ALA A 212 0.36 -18.06 -7.75
CA ALA A 212 -0.36 -17.80 -6.51
C ALA A 212 -1.12 -16.46 -6.53
N VAL A 213 -0.61 -15.47 -7.27
CA VAL A 213 -1.24 -14.16 -7.42
C VAL A 213 -2.31 -14.14 -8.51
N SER A 214 -2.03 -14.67 -9.70
CA SER A 214 -2.93 -14.56 -10.85
C SER A 214 -4.25 -15.31 -10.66
N GLU A 215 -4.23 -16.46 -10.00
CA GLU A 215 -5.43 -17.28 -9.77
C GLU A 215 -6.23 -16.87 -8.52
N ASN A 216 -5.61 -16.13 -7.60
CA ASN A 216 -6.29 -15.58 -6.43
C ASN A 216 -7.06 -14.28 -6.75
N LEU A 217 -6.96 -13.77 -7.97
CA LEU A 217 -7.84 -12.71 -8.49
C LEU A 217 -9.34 -13.13 -8.50
N VAL A 218 -9.65 -14.40 -8.23
CA VAL A 218 -11.02 -14.92 -7.99
C VAL A 218 -11.49 -14.70 -6.53
N GLY A 219 -10.67 -14.09 -5.69
CA GLY A 219 -11.03 -13.59 -4.37
C GLY A 219 -10.05 -14.09 -3.32
N PRO A 220 -9.55 -13.21 -2.42
CA PRO A 220 -8.69 -13.64 -1.33
C PRO A 220 -9.39 -14.77 -0.58
N ILE A 221 -8.68 -15.88 -0.39
CA ILE A 221 -9.03 -16.89 0.60
C ILE A 221 -8.95 -16.16 1.95
N ARG A 222 -10.02 -15.45 2.29
CA ARG A 222 -10.23 -14.93 3.63
C ARG A 222 -10.36 -16.17 4.48
N ARG A 223 -9.29 -16.54 5.19
CA ARG A 223 -9.41 -17.43 6.34
C ARG A 223 -10.40 -16.75 7.27
N HIS A 224 -11.67 -17.16 7.18
CA HIS A 224 -12.60 -16.98 8.26
C HIS A 224 -12.05 -17.85 9.38
N THR A 225 -11.22 -17.26 10.25
CA THR A 225 -10.85 -17.89 11.51
C THR A 225 -12.15 -18.35 12.15
N ALA A 226 -12.23 -19.57 12.66
CA ALA A 226 -13.43 -20.06 13.35
C ALA A 226 -13.84 -19.18 14.55
N LEU A 227 -12.93 -18.28 14.98
CA LEU A 227 -13.09 -17.26 16.01
C LEU A 227 -13.56 -15.89 15.50
N ALA A 228 -13.74 -15.71 14.18
CA ALA A 228 -14.21 -14.45 13.61
C ALA A 228 -15.64 -14.18 14.09
N LYS A 229 -15.78 -13.24 15.03
CA LYS A 229 -17.08 -12.81 15.53
C LYS A 229 -17.92 -12.30 14.35
N LYS A 230 -19.18 -12.72 14.29
CA LYS A 230 -20.12 -12.19 13.29
C LYS A 230 -20.20 -10.68 13.46
N ILE A 231 -20.11 -9.95 12.35
CA ILE A 231 -20.26 -8.49 12.36
C ILE A 231 -21.67 -8.17 12.90
N PRO A 232 -21.77 -7.43 14.00
CA PRO A 232 -23.05 -7.13 14.62
C PRO A 232 -23.87 -6.22 13.69
N THR A 233 -25.17 -6.51 13.60
CA THR A 233 -26.09 -5.77 12.73
C THR A 233 -26.83 -4.74 13.55
N VAL A 234 -26.69 -3.46 13.18
CA VAL A 234 -27.46 -2.38 13.79
C VAL A 234 -28.92 -2.54 13.39
N SER A 235 -29.80 -2.59 14.39
CA SER A 235 -31.23 -2.61 14.15
C SER A 235 -31.69 -1.28 13.55
N LEU A 236 -32.50 -1.32 12.49
CA LEU A 236 -33.08 -0.12 11.89
C LEU A 236 -33.90 0.71 12.90
N THR A 237 -34.57 0.06 13.85
CA THR A 237 -35.33 0.76 14.89
C THR A 237 -34.42 1.47 15.89
N ARG A 238 -33.25 0.88 16.20
CA ARG A 238 -32.22 1.51 17.04
C ARG A 238 -31.59 2.70 16.31
N LEU A 239 -31.25 2.52 15.04
CA LEU A 239 -30.70 3.57 14.19
C LEU A 239 -31.66 4.78 14.14
N LEU A 240 -32.92 4.57 13.78
CA LEU A 240 -33.92 5.65 13.64
C LEU A 240 -34.28 6.33 14.97
N ARG A 241 -34.11 5.63 16.11
CA ARG A 241 -34.35 6.19 17.45
C ARG A 241 -33.14 6.92 18.03
N ASN A 242 -31.97 6.81 17.42
CA ASN A 242 -30.78 7.48 17.89
C ASN A 242 -30.98 9.01 17.84
N PRO A 243 -30.74 9.74 18.94
CA PRO A 243 -30.96 11.20 19.00
C PRO A 243 -30.25 11.95 17.87
N HIS A 244 -29.04 11.53 17.51
CA HIS A 244 -28.22 12.20 16.52
C HIS A 244 -28.74 12.09 15.09
N VAL A 245 -29.64 11.14 14.80
CA VAL A 245 -30.35 11.07 13.50
C VAL A 245 -31.25 12.29 13.32
N ARG A 246 -31.89 12.78 14.39
CA ARG A 246 -32.79 13.94 14.33
C ARG A 246 -32.02 15.25 14.13
N ASP A 247 -30.89 15.37 14.80
CA ASP A 247 -30.04 16.55 14.72
C ASP A 247 -29.16 16.57 13.46
N GLY A 248 -29.10 15.46 12.73
CA GLY A 248 -28.30 15.29 11.53
C GLY A 248 -26.79 15.21 11.80
N ASN A 249 -26.39 14.97 13.05
CA ASN A 249 -24.99 14.87 13.43
C ASN A 249 -24.46 13.45 13.19
N LEU A 250 -24.00 13.20 11.97
CA LEU A 250 -23.50 11.90 11.54
C LEU A 250 -22.29 11.41 12.35
N ASN A 251 -21.38 12.32 12.74
CA ASN A 251 -20.18 11.94 13.49
C ASN A 251 -20.56 11.40 14.88
N ALA A 252 -21.45 12.10 15.60
CA ALA A 252 -21.94 11.64 16.89
C ALA A 252 -22.79 10.36 16.76
N LEU A 253 -23.58 10.25 15.69
CA LEU A 253 -24.35 9.04 15.39
C LEU A 253 -23.42 7.82 15.26
N PHE A 254 -22.42 7.87 14.38
CA PHE A 254 -21.53 6.73 14.16
C PHE A 254 -20.59 6.47 15.34
N GLY A 255 -20.20 7.51 16.08
CA GLY A 255 -19.48 7.35 17.36
C GLY A 255 -20.28 6.55 18.37
N SER A 256 -21.55 6.93 18.61
CA SER A 256 -22.42 6.20 19.54
C SER A 256 -22.72 4.76 19.10
N LEU A 257 -22.81 4.52 17.78
CA LEU A 257 -22.98 3.16 17.24
C LEU A 257 -21.71 2.31 17.41
N ALA A 258 -20.52 2.91 17.27
CA ALA A 258 -19.26 2.23 17.51
C ALA A 258 -19.07 1.85 18.98
N GLU A 259 -19.49 2.71 19.92
CA GLU A 259 -19.49 2.39 21.35
C GLU A 259 -20.45 1.23 21.69
N GLU A 260 -21.64 1.19 21.07
CA GLU A 260 -22.66 0.17 21.35
C GLU A 260 -22.38 -1.18 20.66
N TYR A 261 -21.95 -1.16 19.39
CA TYR A 261 -21.80 -2.36 18.55
C TYR A 261 -20.33 -2.75 18.33
N GLY A 262 -19.37 -1.97 18.83
CA GLY A 262 -17.95 -2.16 18.60
C GLY A 262 -17.46 -1.50 17.30
N PRO A 263 -16.14 -1.60 17.02
CA PRO A 263 -15.50 -0.82 15.96
C PRO A 263 -15.91 -1.21 14.52
N VAL A 264 -16.47 -2.41 14.36
CA VAL A 264 -16.96 -2.92 13.07
C VAL A 264 -18.39 -3.37 13.23
N PHE A 265 -19.32 -2.72 12.53
CA PHE A 265 -20.74 -3.07 12.53
C PHE A 265 -21.33 -2.97 11.13
N GLN A 266 -22.51 -3.54 10.92
CA GLN A 266 -23.21 -3.46 9.64
C GLN A 266 -24.60 -2.86 9.78
N ILE A 267 -25.00 -2.06 8.80
CA ILE A 267 -26.36 -1.55 8.64
C ILE A 267 -26.97 -2.21 7.40
N ARG A 268 -28.24 -2.63 7.52
CA ARG A 268 -28.99 -3.22 6.41
C ARG A 268 -30.21 -2.34 6.09
N PRO A 269 -30.07 -1.34 5.21
CA PRO A 269 -31.20 -0.53 4.79
C PRO A 269 -32.21 -1.36 3.99
N PRO A 270 -33.48 -0.97 3.99
CA PRO A 270 -34.43 -1.52 3.04
C PRO A 270 -34.02 -1.09 1.62
N PHE A 271 -34.01 -2.03 0.67
CA PHE A 271 -33.70 -1.80 -0.75
C PHE A 271 -32.26 -1.37 -1.08
N SER A 272 -31.29 -1.61 -0.20
CA SER A 272 -29.87 -1.41 -0.50
C SER A 272 -29.04 -2.60 -0.02
N GLU A 273 -27.82 -2.72 -0.53
CA GLU A 273 -26.88 -3.73 -0.05
C GLU A 273 -26.51 -3.49 1.42
N ARG A 274 -26.02 -4.54 2.07
CA ARG A 274 -25.47 -4.43 3.42
C ARG A 274 -24.28 -3.47 3.40
N MET A 275 -24.28 -2.49 4.30
CA MET A 275 -23.17 -1.57 4.46
C MET A 275 -22.40 -1.93 5.72
N ILE A 276 -21.08 -2.09 5.59
CA ILE A 276 -20.18 -2.34 6.72
C ILE A 276 -19.53 -1.00 7.08
N PHE A 277 -19.56 -0.67 8.35
CA PHE A 277 -18.97 0.53 8.93
C PHE A 277 -17.76 0.14 9.76
N LEU A 278 -16.70 0.93 9.60
CA LEU A 278 -15.52 0.95 10.44
C LEU A 278 -15.53 2.29 11.17
N ALA A 279 -15.64 2.28 12.49
CA ALA A 279 -15.77 3.51 13.29
C ALA A 279 -15.21 3.32 14.70
N GLY A 280 -14.80 4.41 15.34
CA GLY A 280 -14.21 4.38 16.68
C GLY A 280 -12.69 4.54 16.68
N LEU A 281 -12.10 4.57 17.88
CA LEU A 281 -10.69 4.85 18.07
C LEU A 281 -9.82 3.72 17.53
N GLU A 282 -10.20 2.48 17.81
CA GLU A 282 -9.49 1.28 17.38
C GLU A 282 -9.45 1.16 15.86
N THR A 283 -10.53 1.57 15.18
CA THR A 283 -10.54 1.66 13.72
C THR A 283 -9.57 2.73 13.23
N ASN A 284 -9.51 3.90 13.87
CA ASN A 284 -8.59 4.96 13.44
C ASN A 284 -7.14 4.52 13.61
N GLU A 285 -6.79 3.91 14.75
CA GLU A 285 -5.47 3.34 14.98
C GLU A 285 -5.15 2.27 13.93
N TRP A 286 -6.07 1.32 13.70
CA TRP A 286 -5.89 0.30 12.67
C TRP A 286 -5.77 0.89 11.27
N MET A 287 -6.53 1.94 10.94
CA MET A 287 -6.46 2.61 9.64
C MET A 287 -5.09 3.28 9.44
N GLN A 288 -4.56 3.93 10.47
CA GLN A 288 -3.24 4.57 10.39
C GLN A 288 -2.14 3.52 10.18
N LYS A 289 -2.17 2.42 10.95
CA LYS A 289 -1.15 1.37 10.88
C LYS A 289 -1.27 0.49 9.64
N ARG A 290 -2.50 0.14 9.25
CA ARG A 290 -2.79 -0.96 8.31
C ARG A 290 -3.75 -0.59 7.19
N GLY A 291 -4.43 0.56 7.28
CA GLY A 291 -5.46 0.97 6.32
C GLY A 291 -4.95 1.01 4.88
N ARG A 292 -3.69 1.38 4.66
CA ARG A 292 -3.07 1.43 3.32
C ARG A 292 -3.01 0.07 2.62
N MET A 293 -2.84 -1.02 3.37
CA MET A 293 -2.79 -2.37 2.78
C MET A 293 -4.18 -2.87 2.35
N TYR A 294 -5.23 -2.47 3.08
CA TYR A 294 -6.56 -3.07 2.98
C TYR A 294 -7.64 -2.15 2.41
N LEU A 295 -7.49 -0.83 2.53
CA LEU A 295 -8.44 0.19 2.11
C LEU A 295 -7.82 1.00 0.97
N ARG A 296 -7.86 0.44 -0.24
CA ARG A 296 -7.24 1.06 -1.43
C ARG A 296 -8.30 1.63 -2.35
N THR A 297 -8.25 2.94 -2.53
CA THR A 297 -9.25 3.68 -3.30
C THR A 297 -9.08 3.47 -4.81
N ARG A 298 -7.85 3.18 -5.27
CA ARG A 298 -7.54 2.81 -6.67
C ARG A 298 -8.46 1.70 -7.21
N ASP A 299 -8.72 0.65 -6.43
CA ASP A 299 -9.55 -0.47 -6.89
C ASP A 299 -11.01 -0.06 -7.17
N TYR A 300 -11.50 0.98 -6.49
CA TYR A 300 -12.84 1.53 -6.69
C TYR A 300 -12.92 2.51 -7.88
N PHE A 301 -11.84 3.27 -8.13
CA PHE A 301 -11.80 4.29 -9.18
C PHE A 301 -11.16 3.82 -10.49
N GLY A 302 -10.63 2.60 -10.56
CA GLY A 302 -9.95 2.10 -11.76
C GLY A 302 -10.81 2.11 -13.03
N ASP A 303 -12.11 1.86 -12.91
CA ASP A 303 -13.03 1.96 -14.07
C ASP A 303 -13.28 3.42 -14.48
N PHE A 304 -13.30 4.34 -13.51
CA PHE A 304 -13.37 5.77 -13.79
C PHE A 304 -12.12 6.25 -14.53
N GLU A 305 -10.93 5.84 -14.09
CA GLU A 305 -9.66 6.14 -14.76
C GLU A 305 -9.64 5.67 -16.21
N LYS A 306 -10.09 4.43 -16.48
CA LYS A 306 -10.18 3.88 -17.86
C LYS A 306 -11.12 4.69 -18.75
N VAL A 307 -12.29 5.07 -18.24
CA VAL A 307 -13.30 5.81 -19.02
C VAL A 307 -12.77 7.17 -19.45
N TYR A 308 -12.00 7.84 -18.59
CA TYR A 308 -11.43 9.15 -18.89
C TYR A 308 -10.03 9.10 -19.51
N GLY A 309 -9.47 7.90 -19.73
CA GLY A 309 -8.10 7.72 -20.21
C GLY A 309 -7.05 8.31 -19.26
N ALA A 310 -7.35 8.38 -17.97
CA ALA A 310 -6.48 8.98 -16.95
C ALA A 310 -5.57 7.93 -16.33
N ALA A 311 -4.32 8.30 -16.06
CA ALA A 311 -3.36 7.50 -15.30
C ALA A 311 -3.32 7.95 -13.84
N GLY A 312 -4.44 7.79 -13.12
CA GLY A 312 -4.59 8.24 -11.74
C GLY A 312 -5.53 9.44 -11.59
N VAL A 313 -6.59 9.29 -10.80
CA VAL A 313 -7.42 10.44 -10.34
C VAL A 313 -7.11 10.78 -8.89
N LEU A 314 -7.12 12.07 -8.54
CA LEU A 314 -6.71 12.53 -7.20
C LEU A 314 -7.35 11.74 -6.04
N PRO A 315 -8.66 11.40 -6.03
CA PRO A 315 -9.24 10.60 -4.95
C PRO A 315 -8.77 9.14 -4.89
N ALA A 316 -8.22 8.62 -6.00
CA ALA A 316 -7.75 7.24 -6.14
C ALA A 316 -6.26 7.07 -5.80
N LEU A 317 -5.52 8.17 -5.81
CA LEU A 317 -4.11 8.21 -5.46
C LEU A 317 -3.95 8.38 -3.95
N ASP A 318 -2.92 7.76 -3.38
CA ASP A 318 -2.52 7.92 -1.99
C ASP A 318 -1.02 8.25 -1.90
N GLY A 319 -0.57 8.73 -0.73
CA GLY A 319 0.86 8.96 -0.46
C GLY A 319 1.50 10.01 -1.39
N ALA A 320 2.66 9.65 -1.95
CA ALA A 320 3.49 10.57 -2.74
C ALA A 320 2.85 10.99 -4.06
N ASP A 321 2.14 10.09 -4.75
CA ASP A 321 1.48 10.42 -6.01
C ASP A 321 0.29 11.35 -5.79
N HIS A 322 -0.49 11.13 -4.72
CA HIS A 322 -1.51 12.08 -4.29
C HIS A 322 -0.89 13.45 -3.97
N PHE A 323 0.23 13.47 -3.25
CA PHE A 323 0.93 14.71 -2.93
C PHE A 323 1.41 15.45 -4.19
N ARG A 324 2.03 14.74 -5.15
CA ARG A 324 2.50 15.30 -6.43
C ARG A 324 1.34 15.86 -7.24
N LEU A 325 0.28 15.08 -7.44
CA LEU A 325 -0.89 15.53 -8.20
C LEU A 325 -1.57 16.71 -7.52
N ARG A 326 -1.69 16.70 -6.18
CA ARG A 326 -2.21 17.83 -5.42
C ARG A 326 -1.34 19.08 -5.57
N LYS A 327 -0.01 18.93 -5.56
CA LYS A 327 0.93 20.05 -5.77
C LYS A 327 0.83 20.59 -7.20
N PHE A 328 0.67 19.72 -8.19
CA PHE A 328 0.45 20.10 -9.58
C PHE A 328 -0.88 20.85 -9.78
N LEU A 329 -1.93 20.42 -9.09
CA LEU A 329 -3.24 21.07 -9.12
C LEU A 329 -3.30 22.35 -8.26
N SER A 330 -2.40 22.52 -7.28
CA SER A 330 -2.45 23.63 -6.33
C SER A 330 -2.49 25.03 -6.95
N PRO A 331 -1.81 25.33 -8.08
CA PRO A 331 -1.91 26.62 -8.76
C PRO A 331 -3.31 26.91 -9.29
N ALA A 332 -4.04 25.89 -9.77
CA ALA A 332 -5.42 26.04 -10.23
C ALA A 332 -6.38 26.42 -9.09
N TYR A 333 -6.04 26.03 -7.85
CA TYR A 333 -6.77 26.38 -6.63
C TYR A 333 -6.12 27.53 -5.84
N SER A 334 -5.20 28.28 -6.45
CA SER A 334 -4.47 29.35 -5.76
C SER A 334 -5.33 30.58 -5.50
N ARG A 335 -4.98 31.36 -4.46
CA ARG A 335 -5.59 32.67 -4.19
C ARG A 335 -5.50 33.60 -5.40
N THR A 336 -4.40 33.54 -6.15
CA THR A 336 -4.19 34.35 -7.35
C THR A 336 -5.14 33.96 -8.48
N ARG A 337 -5.37 32.67 -8.72
CA ARG A 337 -6.36 32.21 -9.71
C ARG A 337 -7.77 32.61 -9.29
N LEU A 338 -8.11 32.44 -8.01
CA LEU A 338 -9.41 32.86 -7.47
C LEU A 338 -9.61 34.37 -7.59
N ALA A 339 -8.56 35.16 -7.33
CA ALA A 339 -8.60 36.62 -7.48
C ALA A 339 -8.98 37.04 -8.91
N GLY A 340 -8.45 36.34 -9.92
CA GLY A 340 -8.81 36.55 -11.33
C GLY A 340 -10.24 36.15 -11.70
N GLN A 341 -10.96 35.42 -10.84
CA GLN A 341 -12.33 34.94 -11.06
C GLN A 341 -13.34 35.58 -10.09
N LEU A 342 -12.92 36.56 -9.27
CA LEU A 342 -13.79 37.19 -8.26
C LEU A 342 -15.03 37.84 -8.87
N ASP A 343 -14.91 38.48 -10.02
CA ASP A 343 -16.04 39.13 -10.68
C ASP A 343 -17.13 38.13 -11.08
N GLU A 344 -16.72 36.96 -11.59
CA GLU A 344 -17.64 35.89 -11.94
C GLU A 344 -18.25 35.25 -10.68
N LEU A 345 -17.45 35.02 -9.64
CA LEU A 345 -17.92 34.54 -8.34
C LEU A 345 -18.99 35.49 -7.74
N TYR A 346 -18.72 36.80 -7.76
CA TYR A 346 -19.68 37.80 -7.29
C TYR A 346 -20.91 37.90 -8.19
N SER A 347 -20.76 37.77 -9.50
CA SER A 347 -21.88 37.75 -10.45
C SER A 347 -22.83 36.59 -10.14
N ARG A 348 -22.29 35.37 -9.98
CA ARG A 348 -23.07 34.17 -9.61
C ARG A 348 -23.72 34.31 -8.25
N GLY A 349 -23.00 34.88 -7.28
CA GLY A 349 -23.54 35.19 -5.96
C GLY A 349 -24.72 36.16 -6.01
N ARG A 350 -24.60 37.25 -6.77
CA ARG A 350 -25.67 38.23 -6.99
C ARG A 350 -26.87 37.61 -7.71
N ALA A 351 -26.62 36.77 -8.72
CA ALA A 351 -27.67 36.05 -9.42
C ALA A 351 -28.46 35.15 -8.46
N TYR A 352 -27.79 34.35 -7.62
CA TYR A 352 -28.45 33.56 -6.58
C TYR A 352 -29.25 34.45 -5.60
N MET A 353 -28.63 35.51 -5.07
CA MET A 353 -29.31 36.41 -4.11
C MET A 353 -30.54 37.10 -4.71
N SER A 354 -30.56 37.37 -6.01
CA SER A 354 -31.73 37.95 -6.70
C SER A 354 -32.96 37.04 -6.71
N THR A 355 -32.77 35.73 -6.45
CA THR A 355 -33.89 34.77 -6.33
C THR A 355 -34.53 34.79 -4.93
N LEU A 356 -33.92 35.46 -3.94
CA LEU A 356 -34.40 35.50 -2.58
C LEU A 356 -35.37 36.68 -2.38
N ALA A 357 -36.48 36.45 -1.68
CA ALA A 357 -37.40 37.51 -1.28
C ALA A 357 -37.13 37.96 0.17
N VAL A 358 -37.22 39.27 0.40
CA VAL A 358 -37.07 39.84 1.74
C VAL A 358 -38.25 39.40 2.62
N GLY A 359 -37.95 38.82 3.78
CA GLY A 359 -38.94 38.31 4.73
C GLY A 359 -39.07 36.78 4.75
N ASP A 360 -38.49 36.09 3.77
CA ASP A 360 -38.44 34.63 3.74
C ASP A 360 -37.52 34.08 4.84
N SER A 361 -37.90 32.93 5.38
CA SER A 361 -37.12 32.19 6.38
C SER A 361 -36.52 30.93 5.76
N TYR A 362 -35.20 30.81 5.82
CA TYR A 362 -34.46 29.66 5.31
C TYR A 362 -33.69 28.95 6.42
N ARG A 363 -33.58 27.62 6.31
CA ARG A 363 -32.63 26.87 7.16
C ARG A 363 -31.21 27.27 6.75
N ALA A 364 -30.44 27.82 7.68
CA ALA A 364 -29.09 28.33 7.42
C ALA A 364 -28.21 27.31 6.67
N THR A 365 -28.24 26.04 7.06
CA THR A 365 -27.47 24.97 6.40
C THR A 365 -27.87 24.76 4.93
N SER A 366 -29.17 24.81 4.62
CA SER A 366 -29.66 24.65 3.24
C SER A 366 -29.29 25.85 2.38
N MET A 367 -29.44 27.06 2.91
CA MET A 367 -29.09 28.30 2.22
C MET A 367 -27.60 28.38 1.95
N SER A 368 -26.75 28.08 2.94
CA SER A 368 -25.30 28.05 2.78
C SER A 368 -24.86 27.03 1.73
N ARG A 369 -25.46 25.83 1.71
CA ARG A 369 -25.16 24.81 0.68
C ARG A 369 -25.54 25.29 -0.72
N ALA A 370 -26.72 25.87 -0.90
CA ALA A 370 -27.18 26.39 -2.18
C ALA A 370 -26.28 27.52 -2.69
N MET A 371 -25.91 28.45 -1.80
CA MET A 371 -25.02 29.56 -2.13
C MET A 371 -23.61 29.09 -2.50
N VAL A 372 -23.03 28.14 -1.74
CA VAL A 372 -21.72 27.53 -2.04
C VAL A 372 -21.76 26.82 -3.39
N ASN A 373 -22.80 26.03 -3.68
CA ASN A 373 -22.92 25.32 -4.94
C ASN A 373 -23.06 26.27 -6.13
N ALA A 374 -23.80 27.39 -5.98
CA ALA A 374 -23.98 28.37 -7.04
C ALA A 374 -22.69 29.16 -7.34
N GLN A 375 -21.88 29.46 -6.31
CA GLN A 375 -20.69 30.29 -6.46
C GLN A 375 -19.44 29.50 -6.82
N LEU A 376 -19.18 28.40 -6.12
CA LEU A 376 -17.88 27.73 -6.11
C LEU A 376 -17.81 26.52 -7.04
N SER A 377 -18.86 25.68 -7.09
CA SER A 377 -18.83 24.45 -7.89
C SER A 377 -18.50 24.68 -9.37
N PRO A 378 -19.06 25.67 -10.07
CA PRO A 378 -18.74 25.86 -11.48
C PRO A 378 -17.39 26.56 -11.73
N LEU A 379 -16.69 27.02 -10.69
CA LEU A 379 -15.28 27.43 -10.80
C LEU A 379 -14.32 26.25 -10.63
N PHE A 380 -14.75 25.20 -9.93
CA PHE A 380 -13.93 24.01 -9.66
C PHE A 380 -14.11 22.88 -10.70
N ILE A 381 -15.18 22.91 -11.50
CA ILE A 381 -15.45 21.90 -12.55
C ILE A 381 -14.83 22.29 -13.91
N GLY A 382 -14.55 23.58 -14.14
CA GLY A 382 -13.90 24.06 -15.36
C GLY A 382 -12.40 24.26 -15.17
N VAL A 383 -11.59 23.26 -15.50
CA VAL A 383 -10.12 23.44 -15.58
C VAL A 383 -9.69 23.93 -16.98
N ASP A 384 -10.58 23.92 -17.96
CA ASP A 384 -10.31 24.55 -19.26
C ASP A 384 -10.94 25.95 -19.35
N THR A 385 -10.09 26.97 -19.18
CA THR A 385 -10.08 28.24 -19.94
C THR A 385 -8.83 29.05 -19.60
#